data_AF-A0A9N8ZRM2-F1
#
_entry.id   AF-A0A9N8ZRM2-F1
#
_cell.length_a   1.000
_cell.length_b   1.000
_cell.length_c   1.000
_cell.angle_alpha   90.00
_cell.angle_beta   90.00
_cell.angle_gamma   90.00
#
_symmetry.space_group_name_H-M   'P 1'
#
loop_
_entity.id
_entity.type
_entity.pdbx_description
1 polymer ?
#
loop_
_entity_poly.entity_id
_entity_poly.type
_entity_poly.pdbx_seq_one_letter_code
_entity_poly.pdbx_strand_id
1 'polypeptide(L)'
;MGNPSDSSSARPIDLLQVKDKLVAASSDLYYVSEGDEPLEFVFFENKELERLPESAELFADLTTNLDSSHAQEEIKTERVDKDQFFAPLTISDHDPYGQQEKYKKLEQTMEELFGSDNVQVYKVKGRLYSTTEIYIVGLIRGMGIAGIQTRSIET
;
A
#
# COMPACT_ATOMS: atom_id res chain seq x y z
N MET A 1 24.90 35.93 -19.25
CA MET A 1 23.62 35.26 -18.94
C MET A 1 23.80 33.80 -19.29
N GLY A 2 23.92 32.93 -18.27
CA GLY A 2 24.00 31.49 -18.45
C GLY A 2 22.97 30.87 -17.53
N ASN A 3 21.94 30.25 -18.10
CA ASN A 3 21.00 29.44 -17.33
C ASN A 3 21.68 28.09 -17.03
N PRO A 4 21.75 27.65 -15.76
CA PRO A 4 21.93 26.23 -15.49
C PRO A 4 20.59 25.53 -15.71
N SER A 5 20.54 24.66 -16.71
CA SER A 5 19.48 23.66 -16.85
C SER A 5 19.65 22.64 -15.73
N ASP A 6 18.89 22.80 -14.66
CA ASP A 6 18.77 21.81 -13.60
C ASP A 6 17.97 20.62 -14.14
N SER A 7 18.68 19.71 -14.82
CA SER A 7 18.12 18.42 -15.23
C SER A 7 18.23 17.48 -14.03
N SER A 8 17.25 17.60 -13.12
CA SER A 8 16.98 16.60 -12.09
C SER A 8 16.71 15.26 -12.77
N SER A 9 17.79 14.49 -12.94
CA SER A 9 17.77 13.11 -13.39
C SER A 9 17.31 12.27 -12.22
N ALA A 10 15.99 12.27 -11.98
CA ALA A 10 15.36 11.29 -11.11
C ALA A 10 15.78 9.91 -11.62
N ARG A 11 16.62 9.21 -10.85
CA ARG A 11 17.06 7.85 -11.19
C ARG A 11 15.82 6.99 -11.36
N PRO A 12 15.77 6.09 -12.36
CA PRO A 12 14.66 5.16 -12.46
C PRO A 12 14.59 4.37 -11.15
N ILE A 13 13.42 4.38 -10.52
CA ILE A 13 13.15 3.64 -9.30
C ILE A 13 13.33 2.15 -9.62
N ASP A 14 14.20 1.49 -8.87
CA ASP A 14 14.45 0.04 -8.96
C ASP A 14 13.52 -0.71 -8.00
N LEU A 15 12.81 -1.72 -8.49
CA LEU A 15 11.93 -2.57 -7.70
C LEU A 15 12.66 -3.23 -6.52
N LEU A 16 13.93 -3.62 -6.69
CA LEU A 16 14.70 -4.20 -5.59
C LEU A 16 14.92 -3.16 -4.47
N GLN A 17 15.25 -1.93 -4.85
CA GLN A 17 15.40 -0.83 -3.89
C GLN A 17 14.08 -0.49 -3.20
N VAL A 18 12.96 -0.50 -3.93
CA VAL A 18 11.62 -0.30 -3.35
C VAL A 18 11.32 -1.37 -2.33
N LYS A 19 11.49 -2.65 -2.71
CA LYS A 19 11.28 -3.79 -1.82
C LYS A 19 12.11 -3.66 -0.55
N ASP A 20 13.42 -3.42 -0.68
CA ASP A 20 14.32 -3.36 0.47
C ASP A 20 13.94 -2.23 1.43
N LYS A 21 13.59 -1.05 0.91
CA LYS A 21 13.15 0.09 1.73
C LYS A 21 11.83 -0.19 2.43
N LEU A 22 10.84 -0.75 1.73
CA LEU A 22 9.53 -1.05 2.30
C LEU A 22 9.62 -2.15 3.36
N VAL A 23 10.33 -3.25 3.08
CA VAL A 23 10.55 -4.33 4.04
C VAL A 23 11.31 -3.82 5.27
N ALA A 24 12.34 -2.99 5.09
CA ALA A 24 13.06 -2.40 6.23
C ALA A 24 12.17 -1.48 7.08
N ALA A 25 11.21 -0.79 6.46
CA ALA A 25 10.26 0.07 7.18
C ALA A 25 9.12 -0.73 7.84
N SER A 26 8.77 -1.91 7.33
CA SER A 26 7.60 -2.68 7.77
C SER A 26 7.92 -3.94 8.60
N SER A 27 9.17 -4.41 8.63
CA SER A 27 9.56 -5.71 9.21
C SER A 27 9.17 -5.93 10.68
N ASP A 28 9.09 -4.87 11.49
CA ASP A 28 8.68 -4.93 12.89
C ASP A 28 7.37 -4.16 13.15
N LEU A 29 6.51 -4.09 12.12
CA LEU A 29 5.18 -3.52 12.20
C LEU A 29 4.10 -4.60 12.17
N TYR A 30 3.12 -4.46 13.05
CA TYR A 30 1.92 -5.27 13.11
C TYR A 30 0.69 -4.37 13.04
N TYR A 31 -0.25 -4.73 12.16
CA TYR A 31 -1.56 -4.14 12.11
C TYR A 31 -2.42 -4.75 13.21
N VAL A 32 -2.75 -3.93 14.21
CA VAL A 32 -3.50 -4.37 15.39
C VAL A 32 -4.99 -4.24 15.10
N SER A 33 -5.65 -5.38 14.99
CA SER A 33 -7.11 -5.52 14.92
C SER A 33 -7.55 -6.46 16.04
N GLU A 34 -8.46 -7.40 15.79
CA GLU A 34 -8.66 -8.53 16.70
C GLU A 34 -7.55 -9.59 16.60
N GLY A 35 -6.75 -9.53 15.54
CA GLY A 35 -5.46 -10.20 15.41
C GLY A 35 -4.33 -9.20 15.17
N ASP A 36 -3.10 -9.66 15.46
CA ASP A 36 -1.87 -8.93 15.15
C ASP A 36 -1.29 -9.46 13.83
N GLU A 37 -1.52 -8.73 12.74
CA GLU A 37 -1.16 -9.19 11.40
C GLU A 37 0.10 -8.46 10.89
N PRO A 38 1.09 -9.17 10.33
CA PRO A 38 2.30 -8.55 9.82
C PRO A 38 2.03 -7.71 8.56
N LEU A 39 2.98 -6.86 8.20
CA LEU A 39 2.99 -6.12 6.93
C LEU A 39 3.96 -6.80 5.93
N GLU A 40 3.44 -7.25 4.80
CA GLU A 40 4.18 -8.00 3.79
C GLU A 40 4.34 -7.19 2.49
N PHE A 41 5.49 -7.30 1.82
CA PHE A 41 5.70 -6.64 0.54
C PHE A 41 4.87 -7.27 -0.58
N VAL A 42 4.26 -6.44 -1.42
CA VAL A 42 3.51 -6.87 -2.61
C VAL A 42 3.98 -6.14 -3.86
N PHE A 43 3.93 -6.83 -5.01
CA PHE A 43 4.19 -6.28 -6.33
C PHE A 43 3.28 -6.91 -7.37
N PHE A 44 2.61 -6.07 -8.16
CA PHE A 44 1.72 -6.45 -9.25
C PHE A 44 2.27 -5.85 -10.54
N GLU A 45 2.81 -6.69 -11.42
CA GLU A 45 3.41 -6.23 -12.69
C GLU A 45 2.32 -5.73 -13.64
N ASN A 46 2.44 -4.49 -14.09
CA ASN A 46 1.64 -3.91 -15.16
C ASN A 46 2.38 -2.71 -15.77
N LYS A 47 3.00 -2.93 -16.93
CA LYS A 47 3.85 -1.94 -17.60
C LYS A 47 3.06 -0.83 -18.31
N GLU A 48 1.78 -1.08 -18.58
CA GLU A 48 0.88 -0.15 -19.26
C GLU A 48 0.16 0.78 -18.28
N LEU A 49 0.28 0.52 -16.96
CA LEU A 49 -0.39 1.30 -15.94
C LEU A 49 0.29 2.66 -15.75
N GLU A 50 -0.41 3.73 -16.10
CA GLU A 50 0.09 5.11 -15.98
C GLU A 50 -0.25 5.77 -14.64
N ARG A 51 -1.28 5.27 -13.95
CA ARG A 51 -1.80 5.80 -12.69
C ARG A 51 -2.39 4.69 -11.83
N LEU A 52 -2.40 4.89 -10.51
CA LEU A 52 -3.11 3.98 -9.61
C LEU A 52 -4.62 3.98 -9.90
N PRO A 53 -5.30 2.82 -9.75
CA PRO A 53 -6.74 2.72 -9.95
C PRO A 53 -7.53 3.69 -9.06
N GLU A 54 -8.47 4.42 -9.65
CA GLU A 54 -9.26 5.39 -8.89
C GLU A 54 -10.26 4.74 -7.94
N SER A 55 -10.72 3.53 -8.28
CA SER A 55 -11.67 2.74 -7.49
C SER A 55 -11.00 1.47 -6.96
N ALA A 56 -11.50 0.99 -5.83
CA ALA A 56 -10.96 -0.20 -5.18
C ALA A 56 -11.39 -1.50 -5.91
N GLU A 57 -12.48 -1.46 -6.67
CA GLU A 57 -12.92 -2.54 -7.57
C GLU A 57 -11.91 -2.73 -8.70
N LEU A 58 -11.50 -1.65 -9.37
CA LEU A 58 -10.50 -1.70 -10.44
C LEU A 58 -9.15 -2.17 -9.91
N PHE A 59 -8.78 -1.76 -8.69
CA PHE A 59 -7.58 -2.28 -8.03
C PHE A 59 -7.68 -3.79 -7.79
N ALA A 60 -8.81 -4.26 -7.25
CA ALA A 60 -9.04 -5.68 -7.06
C ALA A 60 -8.97 -6.44 -8.39
N ASP A 61 -9.63 -5.97 -9.45
CA ASP A 61 -9.59 -6.63 -10.77
C ASP A 61 -8.17 -6.76 -11.33
N LEU A 62 -7.29 -5.78 -11.06
CA LEU A 62 -5.90 -5.77 -11.56
C LEU A 62 -4.94 -6.64 -10.75
N THR A 63 -5.20 -6.78 -9.45
CA THR A 63 -4.27 -7.41 -8.50
C THR A 63 -4.68 -8.83 -8.15
N THR A 64 -5.98 -9.08 -8.20
CA THR A 64 -6.56 -10.40 -8.07
C THR A 64 -6.66 -10.99 -9.48
N ASN A 65 -5.64 -11.76 -9.89
CA ASN A 65 -5.90 -12.85 -10.84
C ASN A 65 -6.80 -13.84 -10.10
N LEU A 66 -8.09 -13.51 -9.96
CA LEU A 66 -9.08 -14.41 -9.44
C LEU A 66 -9.08 -15.58 -10.41
N ASP A 67 -8.51 -16.70 -9.95
CA ASP A 67 -8.76 -18.03 -10.51
C ASP A 67 -10.20 -18.03 -11.04
N SER A 68 -10.34 -18.19 -12.35
CA SER A 68 -11.59 -18.04 -13.09
C SER A 68 -12.63 -19.13 -12.77
N SER A 69 -12.58 -19.68 -11.55
CA SER A 69 -13.51 -20.61 -10.95
C SER A 69 -14.48 -19.96 -9.94
N HIS A 70 -14.29 -18.69 -9.56
CA HIS A 70 -15.23 -17.99 -8.67
C HIS A 70 -16.10 -17.00 -9.44
N ALA A 71 -17.07 -17.54 -10.16
CA ALA A 71 -18.18 -16.77 -10.70
C ALA A 71 -18.99 -16.13 -9.55
N GLN A 72 -19.18 -14.80 -9.62
CA GLN A 72 -20.26 -14.06 -8.96
C GLN A 72 -20.33 -14.13 -7.42
N GLU A 73 -19.31 -13.67 -6.70
CA GLU A 73 -19.46 -13.35 -5.27
C GLU A 73 -19.17 -11.85 -5.04
N GLU A 74 -19.99 -11.18 -4.20
CA GLU A 74 -19.89 -9.73 -3.92
C GLU A 74 -18.63 -9.42 -3.10
N ILE A 75 -17.55 -9.04 -3.77
CA ILE A 75 -16.38 -8.44 -3.14
C ILE A 75 -16.76 -7.03 -2.71
N LYS A 76 -16.55 -6.69 -1.43
CA LYS A 76 -16.67 -5.30 -0.96
C LYS A 76 -15.29 -4.67 -0.99
N THR A 77 -15.18 -3.58 -1.72
CA THR A 77 -13.95 -2.83 -1.86
C THR A 77 -14.14 -1.39 -1.39
N GLU A 78 -13.14 -0.86 -0.70
CA GLU A 78 -13.13 0.52 -0.21
C GLU A 78 -11.77 1.13 -0.50
N ARG A 79 -11.76 2.33 -1.08
CA ARG A 79 -10.55 3.15 -1.16
C ARG A 79 -10.55 4.10 0.02
N VAL A 80 -9.46 4.09 0.77
CA VAL A 80 -9.28 4.94 1.95
C VAL A 80 -8.21 5.98 1.64
N ASP A 81 -8.45 7.20 2.08
CA ASP A 81 -7.45 8.25 2.04
C ASP A 81 -6.24 7.88 2.92
N LYS A 82 -5.02 8.14 2.42
CA LYS A 82 -3.79 7.77 3.12
C LYS A 82 -3.73 8.41 4.50
N ASP A 83 -4.01 9.72 4.60
CA ASP A 83 -3.90 10.45 5.87
C ASP A 83 -4.95 9.94 6.86
N GLN A 84 -6.16 9.63 6.38
CA GLN A 84 -7.20 9.01 7.20
C GLN A 84 -6.81 7.62 7.71
N PHE A 85 -6.09 6.83 6.91
CA PHE A 85 -5.62 5.51 7.31
C PHE A 85 -4.49 5.58 8.36
N PHE A 86 -3.49 6.46 8.17
CA PHE A 86 -2.34 6.56 9.06
C PHE A 86 -2.60 7.39 10.33
N ALA A 87 -3.55 8.32 10.32
CA ALA A 87 -3.87 9.16 11.49
C ALA A 87 -4.08 8.36 12.80
N PRO A 88 -4.95 7.32 12.85
CA PRO A 88 -5.11 6.53 14.07
C PRO A 88 -3.85 5.74 14.45
N LEU A 89 -3.00 5.37 13.48
CA LEU A 89 -1.78 4.59 13.71
C LEU A 89 -0.61 5.44 14.24
N THR A 90 -0.67 6.76 14.06
CA THR A 90 0.44 7.68 14.32
C THR A 90 0.19 8.69 15.45
N ILE A 91 -1.08 8.84 15.87
CA ILE A 91 -1.52 9.81 16.88
C ILE A 91 -2.15 9.14 18.11
N SER A 92 -2.63 7.89 18.01
CA SER A 92 -3.42 7.24 19.07
C SER A 92 -2.64 7.04 20.37
N ASP A 93 -3.16 7.56 21.50
CA ASP A 93 -2.66 7.29 22.86
C ASP A 93 -2.67 5.78 23.23
N HIS A 94 -3.37 4.96 22.43
CA HIS A 94 -3.47 3.52 22.60
C HIS A 94 -2.60 2.79 21.57
N ASP A 95 -1.29 2.83 21.78
CA ASP A 95 -0.29 2.10 21.01
C ASP A 95 0.34 1.00 21.91
N PRO A 96 -0.28 -0.18 22.00
CA PRO A 96 0.15 -1.23 22.91
C PRO A 96 1.58 -1.74 22.62
N TYR A 97 2.10 -1.49 21.41
CA TYR A 97 3.38 -1.98 20.93
C TYR A 97 4.42 -0.88 20.69
N GLY A 98 4.11 0.39 20.94
CA GLY A 98 5.04 1.50 20.71
C GLY A 98 5.45 1.65 19.23
N GLN A 99 4.55 1.35 18.29
CA GLN A 99 4.76 1.34 16.85
C GLN A 99 4.47 2.68 16.14
N GLN A 100 3.95 3.70 16.81
CA GLN A 100 3.59 5.01 16.21
C GLN A 100 4.71 5.59 15.32
N GLU A 101 5.93 5.70 15.85
CA GLU A 101 7.06 6.26 15.11
C GLU A 101 7.49 5.36 13.93
N LYS A 102 7.27 4.05 14.05
CA LYS A 102 7.51 3.12 12.94
C LYS A 102 6.46 3.30 11.84
N TYR A 103 5.19 3.50 12.19
CA TYR A 103 4.14 3.82 11.23
C TYR A 103 4.37 5.15 10.52
N LYS A 104 4.82 6.19 11.23
CA LYS A 104 5.25 7.47 10.62
C LYS A 104 6.41 7.26 9.64
N LYS A 105 7.41 6.47 10.02
CA LYS A 105 8.54 6.15 9.14
C LYS A 105 8.10 5.38 7.90
N LEU A 106 7.17 4.44 8.04
CA LEU A 106 6.59 3.71 6.93
C LEU A 106 5.85 4.65 5.97
N GLU A 107 4.99 5.52 6.48
CA GLU A 107 4.30 6.54 5.69
C GLU A 107 5.29 7.42 4.92
N GLN A 108 6.30 7.96 5.59
CA GLN A 108 7.36 8.75 4.96
C GLN A 108 8.11 7.96 3.89
N THR A 109 8.40 6.69 4.14
CA THR A 109 9.09 5.82 3.17
C THR A 109 8.24 5.62 1.91
N MET A 110 6.93 5.41 2.06
CA MET A 110 6.00 5.31 0.93
C MET A 110 5.98 6.62 0.12
N GLU A 111 5.92 7.77 0.80
CA GLU A 111 5.93 9.08 0.14
C GLU A 111 7.25 9.39 -0.56
N GLU A 112 8.39 9.06 0.03
CA GLU A 112 9.71 9.22 -0.59
C GLU A 112 9.86 8.36 -1.86
N LEU A 113 9.26 7.17 -1.86
CA LEU A 113 9.34 6.24 -2.97
C LEU A 113 8.39 6.60 -4.11
N PHE A 114 7.15 6.97 -3.80
CA PHE A 114 6.10 7.09 -4.82
C PHE A 114 5.65 8.55 -5.04
N GLY A 115 5.93 9.44 -4.10
CA GLY A 115 5.36 10.78 -3.99
C GLY A 115 4.02 10.76 -3.25
N SER A 116 3.75 11.79 -2.44
CA SER A 116 2.57 11.84 -1.56
C SER A 116 1.24 11.65 -2.29
N ASP A 117 1.09 12.17 -3.50
CA ASP A 117 -0.14 12.05 -4.30
C ASP A 117 -0.32 10.68 -4.98
N ASN A 118 0.72 9.83 -4.98
CA ASN A 118 0.72 8.53 -5.66
C ASN A 118 0.76 7.35 -4.68
N VAL A 119 0.36 7.56 -3.43
CA VAL A 119 0.15 6.49 -2.46
C VAL A 119 -1.35 6.35 -2.21
N GLN A 120 -1.88 5.13 -2.30
CA GLN A 120 -3.29 4.85 -2.06
C GLN A 120 -3.46 3.65 -1.13
N VAL A 121 -4.55 3.67 -0.37
CA VAL A 121 -4.95 2.58 0.50
C VAL A 121 -6.21 1.93 -0.06
N TYR A 122 -6.17 0.63 -0.27
CA TYR A 122 -7.33 -0.16 -0.69
C TYR A 122 -7.64 -1.21 0.35
N LYS A 123 -8.91 -1.35 0.69
CA LYS A 123 -9.43 -2.41 1.53
C LYS A 123 -10.26 -3.34 0.65
N VAL A 124 -9.97 -4.64 0.70
CA VAL A 124 -10.66 -5.68 -0.06
C VAL A 124 -11.19 -6.70 0.95
N LYS A 125 -12.51 -6.80 1.08
CA LYS A 125 -13.17 -7.69 2.05
C LYS A 125 -13.76 -8.90 1.33
N GLY A 126 -13.26 -10.08 1.71
CA GLY A 126 -13.74 -11.38 1.23
C GLY A 126 -15.00 -11.88 1.95
N ARG A 127 -15.54 -13.01 1.46
CA ARG A 127 -16.85 -13.57 1.82
C ARG A 127 -17.09 -13.83 3.32
N LEU A 128 -16.07 -14.25 4.07
CA LEU A 128 -16.29 -14.62 5.48
C LEU A 128 -16.50 -13.41 6.39
N TYR A 129 -16.38 -12.18 5.86
CA TYR A 129 -16.44 -10.89 6.57
C TYR A 129 -15.55 -10.76 7.81
N SER A 130 -14.79 -11.80 8.13
CA SER A 130 -13.90 -11.87 9.28
C SER A 130 -12.52 -11.32 8.97
N THR A 131 -12.22 -11.05 7.70
CA THR A 131 -10.91 -10.57 7.27
C THR A 131 -11.05 -9.57 6.14
N THR A 132 -10.40 -8.43 6.31
CA THR A 132 -10.25 -7.37 5.29
C THR A 132 -8.79 -7.28 4.92
N GLU A 133 -8.45 -7.50 3.66
CA GLU A 133 -7.10 -7.27 3.15
C GLU A 133 -6.89 -5.78 2.94
N ILE A 134 -5.77 -5.26 3.41
CA ILE A 134 -5.43 -3.85 3.33
C ILE A 134 -4.15 -3.73 2.52
N TYR A 135 -4.22 -2.96 1.44
CA TYR A 135 -3.11 -2.69 0.53
C TYR A 135 -2.75 -1.21 0.64
N ILE A 136 -1.49 -0.91 0.95
CA ILE A 136 -0.95 0.45 0.95
C ILE A 136 0.11 0.47 -0.14
N VAL A 137 -0.21 1.09 -1.27
CA VAL A 137 0.52 0.88 -2.52
C VAL A 137 0.81 2.17 -3.27
N GLY A 138 1.86 2.12 -4.08
CA GLY A 138 2.28 3.15 -5.01
C GLY A 138 2.54 2.59 -6.41
N LEU A 139 2.66 3.50 -7.39
CA LEU A 139 2.96 3.14 -8.78
C LEU A 139 4.45 3.29 -9.08
N ILE A 140 5.06 2.25 -9.66
CA ILE A 140 6.35 2.32 -10.33
C ILE A 140 6.09 2.36 -11.84
N ARG A 141 6.19 3.55 -12.45
CA ARG A 141 5.88 3.76 -13.87
C ARG A 141 6.70 2.83 -14.77
N GLY A 142 6.02 2.16 -15.70
CA GLY A 142 6.64 1.19 -16.61
C GLY A 142 6.95 -0.16 -15.97
N MET A 143 6.56 -0.39 -14.71
CA MET A 143 6.73 -1.67 -14.02
C MET A 143 5.41 -2.21 -13.46
N GLY A 144 4.70 -1.41 -12.65
CA GLY A 144 3.46 -1.85 -12.01
C GLY A 144 3.22 -1.22 -10.64
N ILE A 145 2.40 -1.89 -9.82
CA ILE A 145 2.01 -1.44 -8.48
C ILE A 145 2.89 -2.15 -7.45
N ALA A 146 3.47 -1.41 -6.49
CA ALA A 146 4.26 -1.98 -5.41
C ALA A 146 3.82 -1.39 -4.07
N GLY A 147 4.00 -2.13 -2.98
CA GLY A 147 3.65 -1.63 -1.67
C GLY A 147 3.73 -2.69 -0.59
N ILE A 148 2.88 -2.51 0.41
CA ILE A 148 2.72 -3.44 1.53
C ILE A 148 1.25 -3.87 1.65
N GLN A 149 1.06 -5.09 2.10
CA GLN A 149 -0.23 -5.69 2.40
C GLN A 149 -0.26 -6.11 3.88
N THR A 150 -1.42 -5.94 4.50
CA THR A 150 -1.72 -6.55 5.80
C THR A 150 -3.19 -6.96 5.84
N ARG A 151 -3.66 -7.45 6.99
CA ARG A 151 -5.04 -7.91 7.17
C ARG A 151 -5.62 -7.32 8.46
N SER A 152 -6.90 -6.98 8.41
CA SER A 152 -7.69 -6.69 9.60
C SER A 152 -8.64 -7.85 9.85
N ILE A 153 -8.62 -8.38 11.07
CA ILE A 153 -9.54 -9.43 11.51
C ILE A 153 -10.62 -8.79 12.38
N GLU A 154 -11.88 -9.15 12.10
CA GLU A 154 -13.08 -8.75 12.86
C GLU A 154 -13.87 -10.04 13.17
N THR A 155 -14.24 -10.34 14.42
CA THR A 155 -15.03 -11.53 14.79
C THR A 155 -16.41 -11.21 15.34
#